data_AF-A0A8J4H4X6-F1
#
_entry.id   AF-A0A8J4H4X6-F1
#
_cell.length_a   1.000
_cell.length_b   1.000
_cell.length_c   1.000
_cell.angle_alpha   90.00
_cell.angle_beta   90.00
_cell.angle_gamma   90.00
#
_symmetry.space_group_name_H-M   'P 1'
#
loop_
_entity.id
_entity.type
_entity.pdbx_description
1 polymer ?
#
loop_
_entity_poly.entity_id
_entity_poly.type
_entity_poly.pdbx_seq_one_letter_code
_entity_poly.pdbx_strand_id
1 'polypeptide(L)'
;MNKKLGRVDYFLTLGFIFVLICIIAAFFFGYQMGMDRTEAKYASNAEGPADEPLYTAYDQQYLVSFYHTVLSPYKEFQNKWFEHTRSLTTGTSTADPKAVARELAKLAENQHAKLTQVSMPNSSPLLQNAQTSYLRSLKLFAEGLKELDLKSGNANELLELMNQDAYLVEAKAHALQGQRDYFASMVKWNEGFDLSVHADELFAHADPSIEQWQAMNLIAKNYTAAKQLYESRLFEPFYPQDAAARIDRLLETGQASKLEVTNIRDFLQLLADTEAIREDDFMTNKDSLYANEVMPQLPFFSAIK
;
A
#
# COMPACT_ATOMS: atom_id res chain seq x y z
N MET A 1 37.76 24.48 -31.30
CA MET A 1 38.27 23.25 -30.65
C MET A 1 38.92 23.61 -29.33
N ASN A 2 38.46 22.96 -28.24
CA ASN A 2 39.04 22.83 -26.90
C ASN A 2 39.37 24.12 -26.11
N LYS A 3 38.34 24.80 -25.60
CA LYS A 3 38.49 25.60 -24.36
C LYS A 3 38.61 24.61 -23.20
N LYS A 4 39.84 24.28 -22.79
CA LYS A 4 40.08 23.61 -21.51
C LYS A 4 39.54 24.52 -20.40
N LEU A 5 38.67 23.96 -19.55
CA LEU A 5 38.14 24.66 -18.37
C LEU A 5 39.31 25.26 -17.58
N GLY A 6 39.20 26.55 -17.24
CA GLY A 6 40.21 27.22 -16.44
C GLY A 6 40.30 26.56 -15.07
N ARG A 7 41.46 26.59 -14.41
CA ARG A 7 41.62 26.04 -13.05
C ARG A 7 40.53 26.55 -12.08
N VAL A 8 40.07 27.79 -12.28
CA VAL A 8 38.98 28.41 -11.51
C VAL A 8 37.63 27.73 -11.77
N ASP A 9 37.32 27.33 -13.01
CA ASP A 9 36.06 26.66 -13.34
C ASP A 9 35.99 25.25 -12.75
N TYR A 10 37.12 24.55 -12.64
CA TYR A 10 37.19 23.27 -11.93
C TYR A 10 36.88 23.42 -10.45
N PHE A 11 37.43 24.45 -9.79
CA PHE A 11 37.13 24.72 -8.38
C PHE A 11 35.66 25.12 -8.17
N LEU A 12 35.08 25.90 -9.10
CA LEU A 12 33.66 26.27 -9.05
C LEU A 12 32.75 25.04 -9.19
N THR A 13 33.04 24.17 -10.17
CA THR A 13 32.25 22.97 -10.42
C THR A 13 32.36 21.97 -9.26
N LEU A 14 33.56 21.80 -8.70
CA LEU A 14 33.79 20.94 -7.54
C LEU A 14 33.11 21.48 -6.28
N GLY A 15 33.12 22.80 -6.10
CA GLY A 15 32.38 23.47 -5.03
C GLY A 15 30.87 23.26 -5.15
N PHE A 16 30.32 23.31 -6.36
CA PHE A 16 28.90 23.07 -6.60
C PHE A 16 28.49 21.62 -6.28
N ILE A 17 29.30 20.65 -6.70
CA ILE A 17 29.09 19.23 -6.37
C ILE A 17 29.17 19.00 -4.85
N PHE A 18 30.14 19.64 -4.18
CA PHE A 18 30.29 19.55 -2.73
C PHE A 18 29.06 20.10 -1.99
N VAL A 19 28.55 21.27 -2.39
CA VAL A 19 27.33 21.85 -1.81
C VAL A 19 26.12 20.96 -2.05
N LEU A 20 26.00 20.34 -3.23
CA LEU A 20 24.91 19.41 -3.53
C LEU A 20 24.94 18.18 -2.61
N ILE A 21 26.13 17.62 -2.37
CA ILE A 21 26.31 16.50 -1.42
C ILE A 21 25.94 16.93 0.00
N CYS A 22 26.34 18.13 0.43
CA CYS A 22 25.98 18.66 1.74
C CYS A 22 24.47 18.86 1.92
N ILE A 23 23.76 19.31 0.88
CA ILE A 23 22.29 19.46 0.91
C ILE A 23 21.61 18.09 1.03
N ILE A 24 22.06 17.10 0.27
CA ILE A 24 21.52 15.73 0.33
C ILE A 24 21.78 15.12 1.71
N ALA A 25 23.00 15.27 2.25
CA ALA A 25 23.33 14.79 3.60
C ALA A 25 22.50 15.49 4.68
N ALA A 26 22.30 16.81 4.58
CA ALA A 26 21.45 17.57 5.49
C ALA A 26 19.97 17.17 5.39
N PHE A 27 19.50 16.83 4.19
CA PHE A 27 18.14 16.31 3.97
C PHE A 27 17.95 14.95 4.64
N PHE A 28 18.86 13.99 4.43
CA PHE A 28 18.79 12.68 5.09
C PHE A 28 18.98 12.78 6.60
N PHE A 29 19.89 13.64 7.08
CA PHE A 29 20.07 13.89 8.51
C PHE A 29 18.83 14.57 9.13
N GLY A 30 18.22 15.53 8.42
CA GLY A 30 16.96 16.16 8.84
C GLY A 30 15.77 15.19 8.81
N TYR A 31 15.73 14.25 7.86
CA TYR A 31 14.75 13.18 7.80
C TYR A 31 14.89 12.23 8.99
N GLN A 32 16.11 11.77 9.27
CA GLN A 32 16.39 10.87 10.40
C GLN A 32 16.16 11.55 11.75
N MET A 33 16.63 12.79 11.94
CA MET A 33 16.38 13.54 13.17
C MET A 33 14.90 13.97 13.32
N GLY A 34 14.18 14.10 12.20
CA GLY A 34 12.73 14.25 12.17
C GLY A 34 12.02 13.01 12.69
N MET A 35 12.46 11.81 12.27
CA MET A 35 11.99 10.53 12.82
C MET A 35 12.34 10.42 14.32
N ASP A 36 13.58 10.70 14.71
CA ASP A 36 14.03 10.59 16.10
C ASP A 36 13.29 11.56 17.04
N ARG A 37 12.98 12.78 16.59
CA ARG A 37 12.17 13.74 17.40
C ARG A 37 10.70 13.35 17.48
N THR A 38 10.21 12.68 16.45
CA THR A 38 8.86 12.12 16.39
C THR A 38 8.80 10.97 17.39
N GLU A 39 9.71 10.00 17.31
CA GLU A 39 9.90 8.91 18.28
C GLU A 39 10.15 9.41 19.72
N ALA A 40 10.98 10.44 19.93
CA ALA A 40 11.25 10.99 21.26
C ALA A 40 10.04 11.71 21.88
N LYS A 41 9.20 12.38 21.07
CA LYS A 41 7.90 12.90 21.53
C LYS A 41 6.90 11.78 21.85
N TYR A 42 7.05 10.61 21.24
CA TYR A 42 6.23 9.43 21.54
C TYR A 42 6.76 8.66 22.77
N ALA A 43 8.09 8.61 22.99
CA ALA A 43 8.72 8.02 24.16
C ALA A 43 8.48 8.82 25.45
N SER A 44 8.37 10.15 25.37
CA SER A 44 8.05 10.98 26.54
C SER A 44 6.60 10.86 27.03
N ASN A 45 5.73 10.16 26.29
CA ASN A 45 4.36 9.83 26.69
C ASN A 45 4.21 8.36 27.17
N ALA A 46 5.32 7.65 27.36
CA ALA A 46 5.35 6.23 27.74
C ALA A 46 5.21 5.96 29.25
N GLU A 47 4.98 6.98 30.09
CA GLU A 47 4.66 6.79 31.50
C GLU A 47 3.14 6.66 31.70
N GLY A 48 2.59 5.53 31.28
CA GLY A 48 1.24 5.06 31.63
C GLY A 48 1.33 3.75 32.45
N PRO A 49 0.42 3.51 33.40
CA PRO A 49 0.63 2.53 34.46
C PRO A 49 0.70 1.09 33.91
N ALA A 50 1.69 0.35 34.41
CA ALA A 50 1.82 -1.08 34.24
C ALA A 50 0.70 -1.81 35.00
N ASP A 51 -0.36 -2.20 34.29
CA ASP A 51 -1.23 -3.35 34.61
C ASP A 51 -2.38 -3.41 33.59
N GLU A 52 -2.08 -3.66 32.31
CA GLU A 52 -3.09 -4.19 31.39
C GLU A 52 -2.79 -5.66 31.07
N PRO A 53 -3.80 -6.54 31.01
CA PRO A 53 -3.61 -7.96 30.72
C PRO A 53 -2.88 -8.16 29.38
N LEU A 54 -2.32 -9.36 29.17
CA LEU A 54 -1.80 -9.86 27.88
C LEU A 54 -2.90 -9.88 26.78
N TYR A 55 -3.46 -8.73 26.44
CA TYR A 55 -4.08 -8.50 25.15
C TYR A 55 -2.93 -8.37 24.17
N THR A 56 -2.89 -9.26 23.18
CA THR A 56 -1.93 -9.14 22.10
C THR A 56 -2.08 -7.75 21.50
N ALA A 57 -0.96 -7.12 21.14
CA ALA A 57 -0.89 -5.83 20.45
C ALA A 57 -1.87 -5.66 19.27
N TYR A 58 -2.45 -6.75 18.78
CA TYR A 58 -3.32 -6.84 17.62
C TYR A 58 -4.53 -7.73 17.93
N ASP A 59 -5.43 -7.26 18.80
CA ASP A 59 -6.70 -7.96 19.05
C ASP A 59 -7.71 -7.78 17.89
N GLN A 60 -8.76 -8.60 17.89
CA GLN A 60 -9.82 -8.57 16.88
C GLN A 60 -10.55 -7.21 16.81
N GLN A 61 -10.72 -6.54 17.95
CA GLN A 61 -11.44 -5.27 18.03
C GLN A 61 -10.63 -4.15 17.37
N TYR A 62 -9.31 -4.13 17.53
CA TYR A 62 -8.43 -3.17 16.86
C TYR A 62 -8.42 -3.37 15.35
N LEU A 63 -8.37 -4.62 14.86
CA LEU A 63 -8.44 -4.90 13.43
C LEU A 63 -9.77 -4.43 12.81
N VAL A 64 -10.89 -4.66 13.50
CA VAL A 64 -12.24 -4.25 13.05
C VAL A 64 -12.42 -2.74 13.13
N SER A 65 -11.96 -2.13 14.22
CA SER A 65 -11.98 -0.67 14.38
C SER A 65 -11.19 -0.01 13.26
N PHE A 66 -9.97 -0.48 13.00
CA PHE A 66 -9.15 0.02 11.89
C PHE A 66 -9.86 -0.13 10.54
N TYR A 67 -10.52 -1.28 10.31
CA TYR A 67 -11.28 -1.49 9.07
C TYR A 67 -12.32 -0.38 8.84
N HIS A 68 -13.17 -0.12 9.83
CA HIS A 68 -14.27 0.84 9.66
C HIS A 68 -13.81 2.29 9.68
N THR A 69 -12.77 2.61 10.46
CA THR A 69 -12.36 3.99 10.72
C THR A 69 -11.24 4.48 9.80
N VAL A 70 -10.43 3.57 9.27
CA VAL A 70 -9.27 3.91 8.42
C VAL A 70 -9.39 3.28 7.04
N LEU A 71 -9.52 1.95 6.96
CA LEU A 71 -9.47 1.26 5.67
C LEU A 71 -10.69 1.53 4.79
N SER A 72 -11.90 1.46 5.35
CA SER A 72 -13.15 1.64 4.60
C SER A 72 -13.26 3.03 3.96
N PRO A 73 -12.99 4.14 4.69
CA PRO A 73 -12.96 5.47 4.05
C PRO A 73 -11.86 5.59 3.00
N TYR A 74 -10.69 4.98 3.21
CA TYR A 74 -9.63 4.95 2.21
C TYR A 74 -10.05 4.17 0.95
N LYS A 75 -10.67 3.00 1.12
CA LYS A 75 -11.20 2.18 0.01
C LYS A 75 -12.27 2.91 -0.79
N GLU A 76 -13.10 3.72 -0.15
CA GLU A 76 -14.08 4.58 -0.85
C GLU A 76 -13.38 5.49 -1.86
N PHE A 77 -12.28 6.14 -1.46
CA PHE A 77 -11.45 6.94 -2.37
C PHE A 77 -10.78 6.07 -3.44
N GLN A 78 -10.14 4.96 -3.06
CA GLN A 78 -9.44 4.08 -3.99
C GLN A 78 -10.36 3.53 -5.08
N ASN A 79 -11.56 3.09 -4.72
CA ASN A 79 -12.56 2.59 -5.66
C ASN A 79 -12.98 3.69 -6.64
N LYS A 80 -13.23 4.91 -6.15
CA LYS A 80 -13.55 6.07 -7.01
C LYS A 80 -12.39 6.45 -7.94
N TRP A 81 -11.16 6.40 -7.45
CA TRP A 81 -9.96 6.58 -8.28
C TRP A 81 -9.94 5.60 -9.46
N PHE A 82 -10.15 4.31 -9.20
CA PHE A 82 -10.14 3.29 -10.25
C PHE A 82 -11.35 3.38 -11.18
N GLU A 83 -12.54 3.72 -10.67
CA GLU A 83 -13.73 3.97 -11.48
C GLU A 83 -13.50 5.10 -12.50
N HIS A 84 -12.96 6.23 -12.03
CA HIS A 84 -12.66 7.37 -12.88
C HIS A 84 -11.53 7.10 -13.87
N THR A 85 -10.42 6.52 -13.44
CA THR A 85 -9.31 6.18 -14.35
C THR A 85 -9.73 5.16 -15.41
N ARG A 86 -10.53 4.14 -15.06
CA ARG A 86 -11.10 3.18 -16.02
C ARG A 86 -12.05 3.85 -17.02
N SER A 87 -12.95 4.73 -16.56
CA SER A 87 -13.88 5.42 -17.46
C SER A 87 -13.19 6.43 -18.39
N LEU A 88 -12.12 7.08 -17.92
CA LEU A 88 -11.26 7.92 -18.76
C LEU A 88 -10.52 7.08 -19.81
N THR A 89 -9.94 5.94 -19.41
CA THR A 89 -9.17 5.06 -20.31
C THR A 89 -10.04 4.43 -21.40
N THR A 90 -11.26 4.04 -21.04
CA THR A 90 -12.22 3.42 -21.98
C THR A 90 -13.04 4.43 -22.78
N GLY A 91 -12.88 5.74 -22.52
CA GLY A 91 -13.63 6.81 -23.19
C GLY A 91 -15.12 6.84 -22.86
N THR A 92 -15.56 6.16 -21.80
CA THR A 92 -16.96 6.12 -21.36
C THR A 92 -17.32 7.28 -20.42
N SER A 93 -16.32 8.00 -19.91
CA SER A 93 -16.54 9.18 -19.07
C SER A 93 -17.23 10.29 -19.86
N THR A 94 -18.37 10.76 -19.35
CA THR A 94 -19.09 11.94 -19.86
C THR A 94 -18.72 13.22 -19.11
N ALA A 95 -17.90 13.10 -18.05
CA ALA A 95 -17.48 14.21 -17.22
C ALA A 95 -16.25 14.93 -17.81
N ASP A 96 -16.17 16.24 -17.59
CA ASP A 96 -14.97 17.03 -17.89
C ASP A 96 -13.77 16.48 -17.09
N PRO A 97 -12.64 16.12 -17.73
CA PRO A 97 -11.45 15.63 -17.04
C PRO A 97 -10.97 16.56 -15.90
N LYS A 98 -11.09 17.88 -16.05
CA LYS A 98 -10.75 18.82 -14.97
C LYS A 98 -11.69 18.68 -13.76
N ALA A 99 -12.97 18.41 -14.01
CA ALA A 99 -13.94 18.16 -12.95
C ALA A 99 -13.62 16.84 -12.23
N VAL A 100 -13.26 15.78 -12.96
CA VAL A 100 -12.84 14.49 -12.40
C VAL A 100 -11.64 14.66 -11.45
N ALA A 101 -10.59 15.36 -11.89
CA ALA A 101 -9.41 15.60 -11.04
C ALA A 101 -9.77 16.36 -9.75
N ARG A 102 -10.62 17.39 -9.84
CA ARG A 102 -11.09 18.17 -8.68
C ARG A 102 -11.96 17.34 -7.74
N GLU A 103 -12.83 16.49 -8.28
CA GLU A 103 -13.67 15.59 -7.50
C GLU A 103 -12.82 14.61 -6.70
N LEU A 104 -11.87 13.94 -7.35
CA LEU A 104 -10.94 13.03 -6.71
C LEU A 104 -10.09 13.73 -5.64
N ALA A 105 -9.59 14.94 -5.93
CA ALA A 105 -8.83 15.73 -4.96
C ALA A 105 -9.67 16.03 -3.71
N LYS A 106 -10.89 16.52 -3.90
CA LYS A 106 -11.82 16.83 -2.80
C LYS A 106 -12.19 15.57 -2.01
N LEU A 107 -12.40 14.45 -2.69
CA LEU A 107 -12.67 13.17 -2.02
C LEU A 107 -11.47 12.76 -1.16
N ALA A 108 -10.25 12.84 -1.68
CA ALA A 108 -9.04 12.54 -0.92
C ALA A 108 -8.91 13.42 0.34
N GLU A 109 -9.16 14.72 0.24
CA GLU A 109 -9.16 15.64 1.40
C GLU A 109 -10.22 15.28 2.44
N ASN A 110 -11.44 14.96 1.99
CA ASN A 110 -12.52 14.59 2.87
C ASN A 110 -12.19 13.30 3.64
N GLN A 111 -11.67 12.27 2.96
CA GLN A 111 -11.27 11.03 3.61
C GLN A 111 -10.06 11.23 4.52
N HIS A 112 -9.09 12.05 4.13
CA HIS A 112 -7.96 12.43 4.99
C HIS A 112 -8.46 13.06 6.30
N ALA A 113 -9.36 14.04 6.20
CA ALA A 113 -9.95 14.69 7.37
C ALA A 113 -10.66 13.68 8.30
N LYS A 114 -11.41 12.71 7.75
CA LYS A 114 -12.02 11.64 8.56
C LYS A 114 -10.96 10.80 9.28
N LEU A 115 -9.91 10.37 8.57
CA LEU A 115 -8.84 9.53 9.14
C LEU A 115 -8.04 10.24 10.24
N THR A 116 -7.92 11.57 10.21
CA THR A 116 -7.23 12.34 11.26
C THR A 116 -8.00 12.43 12.58
N GLN A 117 -9.31 12.15 12.58
CA GLN A 117 -10.15 12.21 13.79
C GLN A 117 -10.02 10.97 14.68
N VAL A 118 -9.26 9.97 14.22
CA VAL A 118 -9.16 8.65 14.86
C VAL A 118 -7.71 8.43 15.26
N SER A 119 -7.48 7.93 16.47
CA SER A 119 -6.15 7.53 16.94
C SER A 119 -6.08 6.01 17.08
N MET A 120 -4.91 5.44 16.73
CA MET A 120 -4.62 4.02 16.92
C MET A 120 -3.89 3.78 18.24
N PRO A 121 -4.17 2.67 18.96
CA PRO A 121 -3.49 2.32 20.21
C PRO A 121 -1.97 2.24 20.05
N ASN A 122 -1.22 2.69 21.06
CA ASN A 122 0.25 2.59 21.10
C ASN A 122 0.74 1.14 21.14
N SER A 123 -0.10 0.23 21.62
CA SER A 123 0.16 -1.20 21.59
C SER A 123 0.17 -1.77 20.17
N SER A 124 -0.36 -1.08 19.15
CA SER A 124 -0.52 -1.59 17.78
C SER A 124 0.31 -0.84 16.73
N PRO A 125 1.66 -0.92 16.75
CA PRO A 125 2.52 -0.12 15.87
C PRO A 125 2.29 -0.36 14.36
N LEU A 126 1.97 -1.60 13.94
CA LEU A 126 1.65 -1.86 12.52
C LEU A 126 0.37 -1.13 12.07
N LEU A 127 -0.63 -1.01 12.96
CA LEU A 127 -1.85 -0.24 12.65
C LEU A 127 -1.57 1.27 12.62
N GLN A 128 -0.72 1.78 13.51
CA GLN A 128 -0.27 3.18 13.46
C GLN A 128 0.49 3.50 12.16
N ASN A 129 1.39 2.62 11.74
CA ASN A 129 2.14 2.75 10.50
C ASN A 129 1.21 2.70 9.28
N ALA A 130 0.24 1.77 9.28
CA ALA A 130 -0.75 1.67 8.22
C ALA A 130 -1.60 2.95 8.11
N GLN A 131 -2.12 3.46 9.23
CA GLN A 131 -2.89 4.72 9.25
C GLN A 131 -2.06 5.90 8.74
N THR A 132 -0.81 6.02 9.20
CA THR A 132 0.10 7.08 8.79
C THR A 132 0.35 7.03 7.28
N SER A 133 0.53 5.85 6.72
CA SER A 133 0.74 5.65 5.29
C SER A 133 -0.50 6.02 4.49
N TYR A 134 -1.71 5.63 4.93
CA TYR A 134 -2.96 6.05 4.28
C TYR A 134 -3.21 7.57 4.36
N LEU A 135 -2.92 8.20 5.50
CA LEU A 135 -2.98 9.66 5.63
C LEU A 135 -2.04 10.35 4.64
N ARG A 136 -0.78 9.90 4.56
CA ARG A 136 0.18 10.45 3.59
C ARG A 136 -0.29 10.24 2.16
N SER A 137 -0.79 9.05 1.84
CA SER A 137 -1.34 8.74 0.53
C SER A 137 -2.46 9.69 0.12
N LEU A 138 -3.49 9.85 0.96
CA LEU A 138 -4.62 10.74 0.67
C LEU A 138 -4.19 12.21 0.54
N LYS A 139 -3.25 12.65 1.39
CA LYS A 139 -2.70 14.01 1.31
C LYS A 139 -2.01 14.24 -0.04
N LEU A 140 -1.14 13.33 -0.45
CA LEU A 140 -0.41 13.45 -1.71
C LEU A 140 -1.32 13.31 -2.92
N PHE A 141 -2.35 12.45 -2.87
CA PHE A 141 -3.40 12.42 -3.90
C PHE A 141 -4.11 13.77 -4.01
N ALA A 142 -4.51 14.37 -2.89
CA ALA A 142 -5.17 15.67 -2.88
C ALA A 142 -4.28 16.78 -3.45
N GLU A 143 -3.01 16.83 -3.05
CA GLU A 143 -2.03 17.82 -3.52
C GLU A 143 -1.73 17.63 -5.01
N GLY A 144 -1.34 16.42 -5.42
CA GLY A 144 -1.00 16.11 -6.81
C GLY A 144 -2.15 16.40 -7.77
N LEU A 145 -3.38 15.97 -7.44
CA LEU A 145 -4.56 16.21 -8.28
C LEU A 145 -4.94 17.70 -8.40
N LYS A 146 -4.63 18.53 -7.40
CA LYS A 146 -4.87 19.98 -7.46
C LYS A 146 -3.85 20.72 -8.30
N GLU A 147 -2.63 20.22 -8.33
CA GLU A 147 -1.51 20.83 -9.06
C GLU A 147 -1.46 20.45 -10.54
N LEU A 148 -2.28 19.48 -10.99
CA LEU A 148 -2.35 19.10 -12.41
C LEU A 148 -2.82 20.26 -13.30
N ASP A 149 -1.89 20.79 -14.11
CA ASP A 149 -2.16 21.82 -15.12
C ASP A 149 -2.65 21.20 -16.43
N LEU A 150 -3.94 20.89 -16.47
CA LEU A 150 -4.63 20.41 -17.68
C LEU A 150 -4.81 21.55 -18.68
N LYS A 151 -4.09 21.52 -19.80
CA LYS A 151 -4.19 22.55 -20.84
C LYS A 151 -5.36 22.30 -21.75
N SER A 152 -5.59 21.05 -22.14
CA SER A 152 -6.79 20.63 -22.84
C SER A 152 -7.71 19.83 -21.90
N GLY A 153 -9.03 19.90 -22.11
CA GLY A 153 -10.01 19.07 -21.39
C GLY A 153 -10.01 17.63 -21.89
N ASN A 154 -8.85 17.07 -22.22
CA ASN A 154 -8.69 15.75 -22.82
C ASN A 154 -8.38 14.70 -21.75
N ALA A 155 -9.10 13.57 -21.79
CA ALA A 155 -8.90 12.46 -20.88
C ALA A 155 -7.50 11.84 -20.99
N ASN A 156 -6.94 11.75 -22.19
CA ASN A 156 -5.60 11.16 -22.39
C ASN A 156 -4.50 12.05 -21.79
N GLU A 157 -4.62 13.37 -21.92
CA GLU A 157 -3.70 14.33 -21.28
C GLU A 157 -3.77 14.18 -19.75
N LEU A 158 -4.98 14.07 -19.19
CA LEU A 158 -5.16 13.85 -17.76
C LEU A 158 -4.48 12.57 -17.28
N LEU A 159 -4.71 11.45 -17.96
CA LEU A 159 -4.12 10.16 -17.58
C LEU A 159 -2.58 10.20 -17.65
N GLU A 160 -2.03 10.84 -18.68
CA GLU A 160 -0.57 11.00 -18.81
C GLU A 160 0.00 11.85 -17.66
N LEU A 161 -0.61 13.01 -17.37
CA LEU A 161 -0.20 13.86 -16.26
C LEU A 161 -0.30 13.13 -14.92
N MET A 162 -1.38 12.39 -14.68
CA MET A 162 -1.56 11.61 -13.45
C MET A 162 -0.52 10.51 -13.28
N ASN A 163 -0.03 9.92 -14.37
CA ASN A 163 0.97 8.85 -14.33
C ASN A 163 2.40 9.38 -14.15
N GLN A 164 2.67 10.62 -14.57
CA GLN A 164 3.99 11.25 -14.46
C GLN A 164 4.15 12.10 -13.19
N ASP A 165 3.04 12.47 -12.53
CA ASP A 165 3.07 13.31 -11.34
C ASP A 165 3.74 12.61 -10.14
N ALA A 166 4.75 13.27 -9.56
CA ALA A 166 5.54 12.72 -8.47
C ALA A 166 4.74 12.54 -7.17
N TYR A 167 3.79 13.44 -6.88
CA TYR A 167 2.93 13.29 -5.71
C TYR A 167 2.04 12.07 -5.87
N LEU A 168 1.45 11.85 -7.05
CA LEU A 168 0.58 10.71 -7.29
C LEU A 168 1.35 9.38 -7.30
N VAL A 169 2.58 9.36 -7.79
CA VAL A 169 3.46 8.17 -7.70
C VAL A 169 3.74 7.82 -6.22
N GLU A 170 4.15 8.80 -5.41
CA GLU A 170 4.41 8.58 -3.98
C GLU A 170 3.13 8.28 -3.19
N ALA A 171 1.99 8.85 -3.59
CA ALA A 171 0.69 8.59 -3.00
C ALA A 171 0.31 7.10 -3.14
N LYS A 172 0.52 6.52 -4.33
CA LYS A 172 0.31 5.08 -4.60
C LYS A 172 1.29 4.22 -3.78
N ALA A 173 2.55 4.63 -3.67
CA ALA A 173 3.54 3.90 -2.86
C ALA A 173 3.14 3.85 -1.37
N HIS A 174 2.70 4.97 -0.79
CA HIS A 174 2.20 5.01 0.57
C HIS A 174 0.89 4.22 0.76
N ALA A 175 0.02 4.18 -0.24
CA ALA A 175 -1.18 3.34 -0.20
C ALA A 175 -0.81 1.85 -0.04
N LEU A 176 0.12 1.38 -0.87
CA LEU A 176 0.61 0.01 -0.85
C LEU A 176 1.33 -0.32 0.46
N GLN A 177 2.10 0.63 0.99
CA GLN A 177 2.72 0.48 2.31
C GLN A 177 1.68 0.31 3.41
N GLY A 178 0.63 1.14 3.41
CA GLY A 178 -0.46 1.04 4.38
C GLY A 178 -1.21 -0.28 4.29
N GLN A 179 -1.40 -0.79 3.06
CA GLN A 179 -1.98 -2.10 2.81
C GLN A 179 -1.11 -3.22 3.38
N ARG A 180 0.19 -3.23 3.07
CA ARG A 180 1.16 -4.18 3.62
C ARG A 180 1.13 -4.20 5.14
N ASP A 181 1.20 -3.04 5.79
CA ASP A 181 1.28 -2.94 7.25
C ASP A 181 -0.04 -3.38 7.93
N TYR A 182 -1.19 -3.12 7.30
CA TYR A 182 -2.46 -3.64 7.81
C TYR A 182 -2.53 -5.16 7.70
N PHE A 183 -2.12 -5.77 6.58
CA PHE A 183 -2.06 -7.23 6.49
C PHE A 183 -1.01 -7.84 7.42
N ALA A 184 0.12 -7.16 7.66
CA ALA A 184 1.11 -7.58 8.65
C ALA A 184 0.50 -7.65 10.06
N SER A 185 -0.37 -6.70 10.43
CA SER A 185 -1.08 -6.74 11.71
C SER A 185 -2.00 -7.96 11.84
N MET A 186 -2.58 -8.43 10.74
CA MET A 186 -3.39 -9.66 10.74
C MET A 186 -2.53 -10.90 10.92
N VAL A 187 -1.30 -10.94 10.39
CA VAL A 187 -0.35 -12.03 10.67
C VAL A 187 -0.03 -12.07 12.16
N LYS A 188 0.26 -10.91 12.78
CA LYS A 188 0.50 -10.83 14.23
C LYS A 188 -0.72 -11.22 15.07
N TRP A 189 -1.93 -10.92 14.61
CA TRP A 189 -3.15 -11.45 15.22
C TRP A 189 -3.22 -12.98 15.08
N ASN A 190 -2.88 -13.51 13.91
CA ASN A 190 -2.96 -14.94 13.60
C ASN A 190 -1.93 -15.80 14.36
N GLU A 191 -0.75 -15.26 14.68
CA GLU A 191 0.22 -15.90 15.61
C GLU A 191 -0.41 -16.27 16.96
N GLY A 192 -1.42 -15.54 17.41
CA GLY A 192 -2.14 -15.85 18.65
C GLY A 192 -3.04 -17.08 18.59
N PHE A 193 -3.33 -17.60 17.40
CA PHE A 193 -4.25 -18.73 17.18
C PHE A 193 -3.58 -19.92 16.48
N ASP A 194 -2.59 -19.66 15.63
CA ASP A 194 -1.87 -20.67 14.86
C ASP A 194 -0.37 -20.62 15.22
N LEU A 195 0.06 -21.61 16.00
CA LEU A 195 1.45 -21.70 16.49
C LEU A 195 2.46 -22.01 15.38
N SER A 196 2.00 -22.39 14.17
CA SER A 196 2.88 -22.59 13.01
C SER A 196 3.21 -21.29 12.29
N VAL A 197 2.50 -20.21 12.60
CA VAL A 197 2.76 -18.89 12.03
C VAL A 197 3.81 -18.17 12.87
N HIS A 198 4.92 -17.86 12.22
CA HIS A 198 5.99 -17.04 12.78
C HIS A 198 6.14 -15.80 11.91
N ALA A 199 5.48 -14.72 12.31
CA ALA A 199 5.43 -13.46 11.57
C ALA A 199 6.84 -12.89 11.36
N ASP A 200 7.74 -13.00 12.33
CA ASP A 200 9.09 -12.48 12.18
C ASP A 200 9.87 -13.23 11.09
N GLU A 201 9.66 -14.55 10.97
CA GLU A 201 10.20 -15.34 9.87
C GLU A 201 9.53 -14.94 8.55
N LEU A 202 8.21 -14.86 8.50
CA LEU A 202 7.46 -14.47 7.30
C LEU A 202 7.88 -13.08 6.79
N PHE A 203 8.09 -12.12 7.69
CA PHE A 203 8.47 -10.74 7.36
C PHE A 203 9.92 -10.65 6.87
N ALA A 204 10.80 -11.55 7.32
CA ALA A 204 12.19 -11.60 6.90
C ALA A 204 12.39 -12.19 5.49
N HIS A 205 11.45 -12.99 4.98
CA HIS A 205 11.57 -13.61 3.67
C HIS A 205 11.16 -12.65 2.54
N ALA A 206 12.03 -12.51 1.55
CA ALA A 206 11.84 -11.55 0.45
C ALA A 206 10.80 -12.01 -0.57
N ASP A 207 10.75 -13.30 -0.88
CA ASP A 207 9.91 -13.85 -1.96
C ASP A 207 9.80 -15.38 -1.82
N PRO A 208 8.62 -15.92 -1.45
CA PRO A 208 8.46 -17.36 -1.30
C PRO A 208 8.38 -18.08 -2.65
N SER A 209 8.93 -19.29 -2.68
CA SER A 209 8.69 -20.28 -3.74
C SER A 209 7.21 -20.68 -3.78
N ILE A 210 6.80 -21.32 -4.88
CA ILE A 210 5.44 -21.86 -5.02
C ILE A 210 5.14 -22.88 -3.93
N GLU A 211 6.10 -23.74 -3.59
CA GLU A 211 5.96 -24.75 -2.53
C GLU A 211 5.76 -24.09 -1.16
N GLN A 212 6.54 -23.05 -0.85
CA GLN A 212 6.38 -22.29 0.39
C GLN A 212 5.03 -21.59 0.46
N TRP A 213 4.57 -21.00 -0.65
CA TRP A 213 3.25 -20.38 -0.74
C TRP A 213 2.12 -21.37 -0.48
N GLN A 214 2.20 -22.58 -1.04
CA GLN A 214 1.17 -23.62 -0.84
C GLN A 214 1.08 -24.09 0.61
N ALA A 215 2.18 -23.98 1.37
CA ALA A 215 2.20 -24.31 2.80
C ALA A 215 1.65 -23.19 3.70
N MET A 216 1.47 -21.97 3.18
CA MET A 216 0.94 -20.84 3.92
C MET A 216 -0.58 -20.92 4.08
N ASN A 217 -1.08 -20.47 5.24
CA ASN A 217 -2.49 -20.11 5.37
C ASN A 217 -2.80 -18.80 4.63
N LEU A 218 -4.07 -18.52 4.39
CA LEU A 218 -4.59 -17.34 3.70
C LEU A 218 -4.09 -16.03 4.32
N ILE A 219 -3.96 -15.93 5.64
CA ILE A 219 -3.49 -14.70 6.29
C ILE A 219 -2.03 -14.40 5.88
N ALA A 220 -1.17 -15.43 5.91
CA ALA A 220 0.20 -15.33 5.42
C ALA A 220 0.27 -15.06 3.91
N LYS A 221 -0.60 -15.70 3.10
CA LYS A 221 -0.72 -15.45 1.66
C LYS A 221 -1.14 -14.00 1.34
N ASN A 222 -2.13 -13.47 2.06
CA ASN A 222 -2.61 -12.10 1.89
C ASN A 222 -1.52 -11.08 2.24
N TYR A 223 -0.77 -11.29 3.32
CA TYR A 223 0.38 -10.46 3.64
C TYR A 223 1.46 -10.56 2.56
N THR A 224 1.78 -11.76 2.11
CA THR A 224 2.77 -11.98 1.05
C THR A 224 2.37 -11.27 -0.23
N ALA A 225 1.11 -11.38 -0.66
CA ALA A 225 0.58 -10.65 -1.80
C ALA A 225 0.69 -9.12 -1.59
N ALA A 226 0.26 -8.60 -0.43
CA ALA A 226 0.37 -7.17 -0.13
C ALA A 226 1.82 -6.66 -0.14
N LYS A 227 2.75 -7.48 0.36
CA LYS A 227 4.19 -7.20 0.34
C LYS A 227 4.72 -7.16 -1.09
N GLN A 228 4.37 -8.13 -1.94
CA GLN A 228 4.80 -8.14 -3.34
C GLN A 228 4.19 -7.00 -4.15
N LEU A 229 2.93 -6.62 -3.90
CA LEU A 229 2.32 -5.42 -4.51
C LEU A 229 3.08 -4.15 -4.11
N TYR A 230 3.45 -4.02 -2.84
CA TYR A 230 4.26 -2.90 -2.36
C TYR A 230 5.66 -2.86 -2.98
N GLU A 231 6.38 -3.98 -2.97
CA GLU A 231 7.74 -4.07 -3.51
C GLU A 231 7.78 -3.82 -5.03
N SER A 232 6.74 -4.28 -5.75
CA SER A 232 6.61 -4.14 -7.20
C SER A 232 5.90 -2.84 -7.62
N ARG A 233 5.45 -2.02 -6.65
CA ARG A 233 4.69 -0.78 -6.87
C ARG A 233 3.40 -0.96 -7.69
N LEU A 234 2.75 -2.11 -7.54
CA LEU A 234 1.53 -2.47 -8.26
C LEU A 234 0.28 -1.92 -7.54
N PHE A 235 -0.10 -0.69 -7.88
CA PHE A 235 -1.32 -0.07 -7.38
C PHE A 235 -2.50 -0.33 -8.33
N GLU A 236 -3.14 -1.48 -8.12
CA GLU A 236 -4.10 -2.08 -9.05
C GLU A 236 -5.54 -2.14 -8.49
N PRO A 237 -6.57 -2.31 -9.34
CA PRO A 237 -7.98 -2.35 -8.94
C PRO A 237 -8.40 -3.72 -8.38
N PHE A 238 -7.57 -4.31 -7.53
CA PHE A 238 -7.85 -5.54 -6.80
C PHE A 238 -7.17 -5.50 -5.43
N TYR A 239 -7.56 -6.40 -4.53
CA TYR A 239 -6.98 -6.48 -3.19
C TYR A 239 -6.04 -7.69 -3.02
N PRO A 240 -5.17 -7.71 -1.98
CA PRO A 240 -4.25 -8.82 -1.75
C PRO A 240 -4.92 -10.18 -1.67
N GLN A 241 -6.12 -10.25 -1.09
CA GLN A 241 -6.88 -11.50 -1.03
C GLN A 241 -7.38 -11.98 -2.39
N ASP A 242 -7.67 -11.07 -3.32
CA ASP A 242 -8.06 -11.42 -4.69
C ASP A 242 -6.86 -12.01 -5.44
N ALA A 243 -5.70 -11.37 -5.30
CA ALA A 243 -4.43 -11.87 -5.82
C ALA A 243 -4.10 -13.27 -5.27
N ALA A 244 -4.23 -13.45 -3.95
CA ALA A 244 -3.98 -14.74 -3.31
C ALA A 244 -4.92 -15.83 -3.83
N ALA A 245 -6.22 -15.56 -3.89
CA ALA A 245 -7.22 -16.48 -4.44
C ALA A 245 -6.97 -16.81 -5.92
N ARG A 246 -6.55 -15.82 -6.72
CA ARG A 246 -6.24 -16.04 -8.13
C ARG A 246 -5.04 -16.96 -8.31
N ILE A 247 -3.98 -16.75 -7.56
CA ILE A 247 -2.78 -17.61 -7.56
C ILE A 247 -3.17 -19.03 -7.16
N ASP A 248 -3.86 -19.21 -6.03
CA ASP A 248 -4.27 -20.54 -5.55
C ASP A 248 -5.16 -21.27 -6.55
N ARG A 249 -6.07 -20.56 -7.23
CA ARG A 249 -6.92 -21.16 -8.25
C ARG A 249 -6.12 -21.66 -9.46
N LEU A 250 -5.10 -20.94 -9.89
CA LEU A 250 -4.24 -21.35 -11.01
C LEU A 250 -3.29 -22.49 -10.61
N LEU A 251 -2.87 -22.54 -9.34
CA LEU A 251 -2.11 -23.66 -8.79
C LEU A 251 -2.98 -24.93 -8.72
N GLU A 252 -4.19 -24.85 -8.19
CA GLU A 252 -5.13 -25.98 -8.07
C GLU A 252 -5.49 -26.58 -9.45
N THR A 253 -5.64 -25.74 -10.47
CA THR A 253 -5.97 -26.17 -11.84
C THR A 253 -4.76 -26.63 -12.65
N GLY A 254 -3.55 -26.60 -12.07
CA GLY A 254 -2.29 -26.97 -12.72
C GLY A 254 -1.85 -26.02 -13.84
N GLN A 255 -2.53 -24.88 -14.01
CA GLN A 255 -2.20 -23.90 -15.05
C GLN A 255 -0.88 -23.19 -14.79
N ALA A 256 -0.50 -23.00 -13.52
CA ALA A 256 0.77 -22.40 -13.13
C ALA A 256 1.99 -23.13 -13.72
N SER A 257 1.96 -24.47 -13.79
CA SER A 257 3.05 -25.27 -14.37
C SER A 257 3.32 -24.98 -15.85
N LYS A 258 2.35 -24.42 -16.58
CA LYS A 258 2.48 -24.03 -17.99
C LYS A 258 3.04 -22.62 -18.17
N LEU A 259 3.08 -21.83 -17.10
CA LEU A 259 3.52 -20.43 -17.12
C LEU A 259 5.00 -20.28 -16.75
N GLU A 260 5.68 -21.37 -16.40
CA GLU A 260 7.12 -21.39 -16.07
C GLU A 260 7.52 -20.42 -14.94
N VAL A 261 6.57 -20.04 -14.08
CA VAL A 261 6.80 -19.17 -12.91
C VAL A 261 7.44 -19.95 -11.76
N THR A 262 8.45 -19.38 -11.12
CA THR A 262 9.26 -20.06 -10.08
C THR A 262 9.04 -19.54 -8.67
N ASN A 263 8.51 -18.33 -8.53
CA ASN A 263 8.25 -17.65 -7.27
C ASN A 263 6.96 -16.82 -7.36
N ILE A 264 6.51 -16.31 -6.21
CA ILE A 264 5.24 -15.61 -6.11
C ILE A 264 5.32 -14.19 -6.69
N ARG A 265 6.46 -13.51 -6.59
CA ARG A 265 6.64 -12.20 -7.21
C ARG A 265 6.42 -12.24 -8.72
N ASP A 266 7.11 -13.13 -9.43
CA ASP A 266 7.02 -13.28 -10.88
C ASP A 266 5.61 -13.71 -11.29
N PHE A 267 4.98 -14.57 -10.50
CA PHE A 267 3.61 -14.99 -10.76
C PHE A 267 2.63 -13.83 -10.61
N LEU A 268 2.74 -13.05 -9.53
CA LEU A 268 1.90 -11.88 -9.31
C LEU A 268 2.08 -10.83 -10.40
N GLN A 269 3.33 -10.55 -10.80
CA GLN A 269 3.64 -9.60 -11.87
C GLN A 269 3.01 -10.04 -13.20
N LEU A 270 3.18 -11.32 -13.59
CA LEU A 270 2.57 -11.88 -14.78
C LEU A 270 1.03 -11.72 -14.77
N LEU A 271 0.40 -11.98 -13.63
CA LEU A 271 -1.05 -11.88 -13.49
C LEU A 271 -1.55 -10.43 -13.50
N ALA A 272 -0.78 -9.49 -12.96
CA ALA A 272 -1.07 -8.06 -13.03
C ALA A 272 -0.94 -7.54 -14.48
N ASP A 273 0.17 -7.86 -15.15
CA ASP A 273 0.45 -7.42 -16.54
C ASP A 273 -0.57 -7.96 -17.56
N THR A 274 -1.16 -9.11 -17.26
CA THR A 274 -2.18 -9.75 -18.11
C THR A 274 -3.62 -9.45 -17.67
N GLU A 275 -3.81 -8.57 -16.68
CA GLU A 275 -5.12 -8.24 -16.08
C GLU A 275 -5.91 -9.50 -15.67
N ALA A 276 -5.19 -10.53 -15.24
CA ALA A 276 -5.76 -11.85 -14.94
C ALA A 276 -6.39 -11.92 -13.54
N ILE A 277 -6.03 -10.99 -12.64
CA ILE A 277 -6.62 -10.86 -11.30
C ILE A 277 -7.83 -9.96 -11.41
N ARG A 278 -8.98 -10.45 -10.95
CA ARG A 278 -10.24 -9.70 -10.94
C ARG A 278 -10.56 -9.24 -9.53
N GLU A 279 -11.23 -8.09 -9.44
CA GLU A 279 -11.99 -7.74 -8.26
C GLU A 279 -12.97 -8.89 -7.95
N ASP A 280 -13.11 -9.24 -6.67
CA ASP A 280 -13.93 -10.34 -6.16
C ASP A 280 -13.45 -11.77 -6.49
N ASP A 281 -12.23 -11.95 -7.00
CA ASP A 281 -11.63 -13.29 -7.15
C ASP A 281 -11.59 -14.01 -5.78
N PHE A 282 -11.34 -13.28 -4.68
CA PHE A 282 -11.43 -13.86 -3.34
C PHE A 282 -12.85 -14.33 -3.03
N MET A 283 -13.83 -13.45 -3.15
CA MET A 283 -15.21 -13.73 -2.76
C MET A 283 -15.80 -14.89 -3.56
N THR A 284 -15.42 -15.02 -4.83
CA THR A 284 -15.87 -16.08 -5.73
C THR A 284 -15.31 -17.45 -5.33
N ASN A 285 -14.08 -17.50 -4.83
CA ASN A 285 -13.36 -18.76 -4.58
C ASN A 285 -13.22 -19.11 -3.08
N LYS A 286 -13.64 -18.23 -2.16
CA LYS A 286 -13.37 -18.39 -0.72
C LYS A 286 -13.90 -19.70 -0.13
N ASP A 287 -15.09 -20.13 -0.54
CA ASP A 287 -15.72 -21.33 0.02
C ASP A 287 -15.09 -22.61 -0.50
N SER A 288 -14.51 -22.59 -1.71
CA SER A 288 -13.78 -23.75 -2.25
C SER A 288 -12.34 -23.82 -1.76
N LEU A 289 -11.67 -22.67 -1.63
CA LEU A 289 -10.24 -22.61 -1.31
C LEU A 289 -9.96 -22.55 0.19
N TYR A 290 -10.80 -21.88 0.97
CA TYR A 290 -10.45 -21.44 2.34
C TYR A 290 -11.51 -21.78 3.40
N ALA A 291 -12.39 -22.75 3.15
CA ALA A 291 -13.50 -23.08 4.04
C ALA A 291 -13.10 -23.40 5.50
N ASN A 292 -11.89 -23.94 5.70
CA ASN A 292 -11.41 -24.39 7.00
C ASN A 292 -10.40 -23.43 7.64
N GLU A 293 -10.21 -22.24 7.06
CA GLU A 293 -9.23 -21.28 7.53
C GLU A 293 -9.77 -20.38 8.63
N VAL A 294 -8.91 -20.09 9.61
CA VAL A 294 -9.21 -19.15 10.69
C VAL A 294 -8.91 -17.74 10.21
N MET A 295 -9.95 -16.93 10.05
CA MET A 295 -9.85 -15.55 9.55
C MET A 295 -10.29 -14.54 10.61
N PRO A 296 -9.69 -13.33 10.64
CA PRO A 296 -10.24 -12.23 11.41
C PRO A 296 -11.68 -11.94 10.97
N GLN A 297 -12.53 -11.50 11.90
CA GLN A 297 -13.92 -11.13 11.61
C GLN A 297 -14.03 -9.76 10.91
N LEU A 298 -13.41 -9.65 9.73
CA LEU A 298 -13.41 -8.43 8.93
C LEU A 298 -14.47 -8.52 7.82
N PRO A 299 -15.15 -7.40 7.48
CA PRO A 299 -16.22 -7.41 6.47
C PRO A 299 -15.83 -7.87 5.07
N PHE A 300 -14.55 -7.91 4.72
CA PHE A 300 -14.10 -8.44 3.43
C PHE A 300 -13.79 -9.95 3.46
N PHE A 301 -13.80 -10.60 4.63
CA PHE A 301 -13.71 -12.05 4.78
C PHE A 301 -15.10 -12.70 4.97
N SER A 302 -16.01 -11.99 5.60
CA SER A 302 -17.41 -12.39 5.72
C SER A 302 -18.23 -11.72 4.62
N ALA A 303 -18.79 -12.52 3.71
CA ALA A 303 -19.85 -12.01 2.84
C ALA A 303 -20.98 -11.50 3.75
N ILE A 304 -21.08 -10.19 3.97
CA ILE A 304 -22.31 -9.63 4.52
C ILE A 304 -23.33 -9.75 3.38
N LYS A 305 -24.11 -10.83 3.42
CA LYS A 305 -25.37 -10.92 2.68
C LYS A 305 -26.41 -10.00 3.30
#